data_AF-W4VCP4-F1
#
_entry.id   AF-W4VCP4-F1
#
_cell.length_a   1.000
_cell.length_b   1.000
_cell.length_c   1.000
_cell.angle_alpha   90.00
_cell.angle_beta   90.00
_cell.angle_gamma   90.00
#
_symmetry.space_group_name_H-M   'P 1'
#
loop_
_entity.id
_entity.type
_entity.pdbx_description
1 polymer ?
#
loop_
_entity_poly.entity_id
_entity_poly.type
_entity_poly.pdbx_seq_one_letter_code
_entity_poly.pdbx_strand_id
1 'polypeptide(L)'
;MKRIVKILTVVLIVTYLLSLPTLAIELPIRVVVNGTKINFPDAEPFIDENSRTQVPIRFVGEALGANVSWDGNTKKSDNNIKRKKSSASDRE
;
A
#
# COMPACT_ATOMS: atom_id res chain seq x y z
N MET A 1 20.53 -53.88 -16.46
CA MET A 1 20.32 -52.56 -17.11
C MET A 1 18.86 -52.08 -17.05
N LYS A 2 17.87 -52.79 -17.63
CA LYS A 2 16.46 -52.33 -17.68
C LYS A 2 15.79 -52.05 -16.32
N ARG A 3 16.17 -52.78 -15.25
CA ARG A 3 15.64 -52.54 -13.88
C ARG A 3 16.17 -51.26 -13.24
N ILE A 4 17.42 -50.94 -13.50
CA ILE A 4 18.08 -49.69 -13.03
C ILE A 4 17.47 -48.49 -13.76
N VAL A 5 17.23 -48.61 -15.06
CA VAL A 5 16.57 -47.55 -15.84
C VAL A 5 15.18 -47.23 -15.28
N LYS A 6 14.38 -48.25 -14.95
CA LYS A 6 13.05 -48.05 -14.33
C LYS A 6 13.12 -47.33 -13.00
N ILE A 7 14.07 -47.70 -12.13
CA ILE A 7 14.27 -47.03 -10.84
C ILE A 7 14.68 -45.57 -11.07
N LEU A 8 15.59 -45.31 -12.01
CA LEU A 8 16.09 -43.97 -12.30
C LEU A 8 15.01 -43.05 -12.88
N THR A 9 14.13 -43.58 -13.74
CA THR A 9 12.96 -42.84 -14.22
C THR A 9 11.95 -42.53 -13.11
N VAL A 10 11.72 -43.46 -12.18
CA VAL A 10 10.81 -43.24 -11.05
C VAL A 10 11.38 -42.18 -10.11
N VAL A 11 12.68 -42.23 -9.81
CA VAL A 11 13.35 -41.22 -8.98
C VAL A 11 13.27 -39.83 -9.62
N LEU A 12 13.47 -39.73 -10.93
CA LEU A 12 13.43 -38.44 -11.64
C LEU A 12 12.01 -37.84 -11.65
N ILE A 13 10.99 -38.69 -11.83
CA ILE A 13 9.59 -38.28 -11.69
C ILE A 13 9.29 -37.83 -10.26
N VAL A 14 9.75 -38.57 -9.26
CA VAL A 14 9.54 -38.24 -7.84
C VAL A 14 10.23 -36.91 -7.49
N THR A 15 11.45 -36.67 -7.95
CA THR A 15 12.13 -35.38 -7.73
C THR A 15 11.41 -34.21 -8.38
N TYR A 16 10.82 -34.41 -9.57
CA TYR A 16 10.03 -33.39 -10.23
C TYR A 16 8.70 -33.15 -9.49
N LEU A 17 8.08 -34.21 -8.97
CA LEU A 17 6.83 -34.14 -8.21
C LEU A 17 6.99 -33.47 -6.84
N LEU A 18 8.13 -33.67 -6.18
CA LEU A 18 8.45 -32.97 -4.93
C LEU A 18 8.81 -31.49 -5.15
N SER A 19 9.18 -31.09 -6.36
CA SER A 19 9.41 -29.69 -6.72
C SER A 19 8.08 -28.98 -6.98
N LEU A 20 7.27 -28.82 -5.94
CA LEU A 20 6.13 -27.91 -6.01
C LEU A 20 6.68 -26.47 -6.12
N PRO A 21 6.36 -25.70 -7.17
CA PRO A 21 6.71 -24.29 -7.21
C PRO A 21 6.03 -23.61 -6.01
N THR A 22 6.84 -23.02 -5.11
CA THR A 22 6.29 -22.22 -4.00
C THR A 22 5.65 -20.98 -4.60
N LEU A 23 4.33 -20.92 -4.61
CA LEU A 23 3.63 -19.68 -4.95
C LEU A 23 3.83 -18.72 -3.78
N ALA A 24 4.69 -17.72 -3.96
CA ALA A 24 4.76 -16.60 -3.04
C ALA A 24 3.49 -15.77 -3.21
N ILE A 25 2.59 -15.85 -2.23
CA ILE A 25 1.39 -15.03 -2.19
C ILE A 25 1.78 -13.74 -1.47
N GLU A 26 1.95 -12.65 -2.21
CA GLU A 26 2.06 -11.32 -1.61
C GLU A 26 0.71 -10.93 -1.02
N LEU A 27 0.64 -10.84 0.31
CA LEU A 27 -0.57 -10.39 0.99
C LEU A 27 -0.71 -8.87 0.78
N PRO A 28 -1.85 -8.38 0.27
CA PRO A 28 -2.05 -6.96 0.03
C PRO A 28 -2.10 -6.19 1.36
N ILE A 29 -1.45 -5.04 1.40
CA ILE A 29 -1.40 -4.17 2.58
C ILE A 29 -2.75 -3.48 2.76
N ARG A 30 -3.33 -3.60 3.97
CA ARG A 30 -4.62 -2.97 4.31
C ARG A 30 -4.40 -1.79 5.23
N VAL A 31 -4.97 -0.64 4.87
CA VAL A 31 -4.96 0.58 5.71
C VAL A 31 -6.37 0.85 6.21
N VAL A 32 -6.50 1.09 7.52
CA VAL A 32 -7.76 1.35 8.21
C VAL A 32 -7.61 2.64 9.00
N VAL A 33 -8.53 3.58 8.83
CA VAL A 33 -8.59 4.84 9.56
C VAL A 33 -9.93 4.89 10.29
N ASN A 34 -9.92 5.07 11.61
CA ASN A 34 -11.12 5.11 12.45
C ASN A 34 -12.09 3.92 12.23
N GLY A 35 -11.56 2.72 12.04
CA GLY A 35 -12.34 1.51 11.78
C GLY A 35 -12.86 1.36 10.34
N THR A 36 -12.63 2.35 9.47
CA THR A 36 -13.02 2.31 8.06
C THR A 36 -11.84 1.93 7.18
N LYS A 37 -12.01 0.92 6.33
CA LYS A 37 -11.00 0.50 5.35
C LYS A 37 -10.91 1.54 4.23
N ILE A 38 -9.69 2.00 3.94
CA ILE A 38 -9.44 2.98 2.87
C ILE A 38 -9.16 2.24 1.56
N ASN A 39 -9.78 2.72 0.48
CA ASN A 39 -9.55 2.21 -0.88
C ASN A 39 -8.52 3.08 -1.60
N PHE A 40 -7.63 2.45 -2.37
CA PHE A 40 -6.53 3.12 -3.07
C PHE A 40 -6.64 2.89 -4.59
N PRO A 41 -7.46 3.68 -5.32
CA PRO A 41 -7.67 3.50 -6.76
C PRO A 41 -6.43 3.83 -7.62
N ASP A 42 -5.56 4.72 -7.16
CA ASP A 42 -4.44 5.23 -7.97
C ASP A 42 -3.13 4.47 -7.75
N ALA A 43 -2.84 4.08 -6.51
CA ALA A 43 -1.60 3.41 -6.13
C ALA A 43 -1.78 2.61 -4.84
N GLU A 44 -1.46 1.31 -4.87
CA GLU A 44 -1.55 0.47 -3.68
C GLU A 44 -0.39 0.73 -2.70
N PRO A 45 -0.63 0.61 -1.38
CA PRO A 45 0.45 0.65 -0.40
C PRO A 45 1.39 -0.55 -0.55
N PHE A 46 2.70 -0.32 -0.42
CA PHE A 46 3.73 -1.35 -0.56
C PHE A 46 4.85 -1.17 0.48
N ILE A 47 5.70 -2.17 0.66
CA ILE A 47 6.91 -2.08 1.49
C ILE A 47 8.11 -1.84 0.58
N ASP A 48 8.90 -0.80 0.86
CA ASP A 48 10.11 -0.49 0.10
C ASP A 48 11.32 -1.35 0.53
N GLU A 49 12.43 -1.24 -0.20
CA GLU A 49 13.68 -1.96 0.09
C GLU A 49 14.26 -1.64 1.47
N ASN A 50 13.88 -0.50 2.06
CA ASN A 50 14.28 -0.08 3.40
C ASN A 50 13.31 -0.59 4.48
N SER A 51 12.44 -1.56 4.15
CA SER A 51 11.42 -2.11 5.05
C SER A 51 10.43 -1.06 5.59
N ARG A 52 10.13 -0.03 4.80
CA ARG A 52 9.12 0.99 5.16
C ARG A 52 7.86 0.81 4.34
N THR A 53 6.72 0.92 5.00
CA THR A 53 5.42 0.94 4.32
C THR A 53 5.19 2.31 3.69
N GLN A 54 5.15 2.35 2.38
CA GLN A 54 4.79 3.52 1.59
C GLN A 54 3.28 3.52 1.37
N VAL A 55 2.62 4.62 1.75
CA VAL A 55 1.16 4.77 1.64
C VAL A 55 0.87 6.11 0.95
N PRO A 56 -0.01 6.17 -0.06
CA PRO A 56 -0.34 7.43 -0.69
C PRO A 56 -1.06 8.36 0.30
N ILE A 57 -0.41 9.49 0.60
CA ILE A 57 -0.83 10.41 1.65
C ILE A 57 -2.20 11.04 1.41
N ARG A 58 -2.64 11.18 0.14
CA ARG A 58 -3.93 11.78 -0.22
C ARG A 58 -5.09 11.08 0.48
N PHE A 59 -5.21 9.77 0.27
CA PHE A 59 -6.35 9.00 0.80
C PHE A 59 -6.34 8.93 2.32
N VAL A 60 -5.15 8.86 2.93
CA VAL A 60 -5.01 8.91 4.39
C VAL A 60 -5.39 10.29 4.94
N GLY A 61 -4.93 11.36 4.29
CA GLY A 61 -5.25 12.74 4.64
C GLY A 61 -6.75 13.03 4.54
N GLU A 62 -7.37 12.67 3.42
CA GLU A 62 -8.83 12.81 3.22
C GLU A 62 -9.64 12.03 4.25
N ALA A 63 -9.23 10.79 4.57
CA ALA A 63 -9.86 9.98 5.60
C ALA A 63 -9.73 10.59 7.02
N LEU A 64 -8.68 11.39 7.25
CA LEU A 64 -8.46 12.15 8.48
C LEU A 64 -9.11 13.54 8.46
N GLY A 65 -9.81 13.90 7.38
CA GLY A 65 -10.53 15.17 7.24
C GLY A 65 -9.71 16.31 6.61
N ALA A 66 -8.55 16.03 6.03
CA ALA A 66 -7.79 17.02 5.25
C ALA A 66 -8.40 17.21 3.86
N ASN A 67 -8.50 18.46 3.40
CA ASN A 67 -8.86 18.76 2.01
C ASN A 67 -7.57 18.79 1.18
N VAL A 68 -7.31 17.72 0.42
CA VAL A 68 -6.13 17.63 -0.45
C VAL A 68 -6.53 18.01 -1.87
N SER A 69 -6.37 19.29 -2.21
CA SER A 69 -6.52 19.75 -3.59
C SER A 69 -5.18 19.75 -4.30
N TRP A 70 -5.15 19.17 -5.50
CA TRP A 70 -3.98 19.26 -6.38
C TRP A 70 -4.12 20.50 -7.25
N ASP A 71 -3.30 21.52 -7.00
CA ASP A 71 -3.15 22.63 -7.94
C ASP A 71 -2.14 22.24 -9.02
N GLY A 72 -2.65 21.84 -10.18
CA GLY A 72 -1.82 21.44 -11.32
C GLY A 72 -1.04 22.59 -11.96
N ASN A 73 -1.29 23.83 -11.56
CA ASN A 73 -0.67 25.02 -12.15
C ASN A 73 0.57 25.48 -11.38
N THR A 74 0.65 25.13 -10.09
CA THR A 74 1.79 25.46 -9.24
C THR A 74 2.12 24.24 -8.40
N LYS A 75 3.31 23.67 -8.55
CA LYS A 75 3.87 22.62 -7.68
C LYS A 75 4.05 23.13 -6.23
N LYS A 76 2.99 23.54 -5.54
CA LYS A 76 2.97 24.09 -4.19
C LYS A 76 1.64 23.75 -3.52
N SER A 77 1.75 23.08 -2.37
CA SER A 77 0.62 22.75 -1.51
C SER A 77 0.39 23.91 -0.54
N ASP A 78 -0.60 24.77 -0.80
CA ASP A 78 -0.94 25.88 0.09
C ASP A 78 -1.85 25.42 1.22
N ASN A 79 -1.32 25.32 2.43
CA ASN A 79 -2.05 24.93 3.62
C ASN A 79 -2.72 26.18 4.26
N ASN A 80 -3.93 26.51 3.82
CA ASN A 80 -4.60 27.76 4.18
C ASN A 80 -5.48 27.59 5.45
N ILE A 81 -4.85 27.67 6.63
CA ILE A 81 -5.56 27.69 7.92
C ILE A 81 -6.17 29.08 8.12
N LYS A 82 -7.49 29.20 7.93
CA LYS A 82 -8.27 30.43 8.23
C LYS A 82 -8.17 30.78 9.72
N ARG A 83 -7.27 31.68 10.09
CA ARG A 83 -7.32 32.35 11.38
C ARG A 83 -8.46 33.37 11.36
N LYS A 84 -9.56 33.05 12.04
CA LYS A 84 -10.65 33.99 12.32
C LYS A 84 -10.09 35.15 13.15
N LYS A 85 -9.89 36.32 12.53
CA LYS A 85 -9.72 37.60 13.26
C LYS A 85 -11.00 37.80 14.07
N SER A 86 -10.94 37.57 15.39
CA SER A 86 -11.97 38.00 16.32
C SER A 86 -11.68 39.46 16.66
N SER A 87 -12.57 40.33 16.20
CA SER A 87 -12.57 41.77 16.43
C SER A 87 -12.52 42.09 17.92
N ALA A 88 -11.46 42.78 18.32
CA ALA A 88 -11.52 43.72 19.42
C ALA A 88 -12.13 45.01 18.87
N SER A 89 -13.37 45.31 19.24
CA SER A 89 -14.00 46.63 19.27
C SER A 89 -15.43 46.39 19.74
N ASP A 90 -15.98 47.29 20.54
CA ASP A 90 -17.39 47.35 20.96
C ASP A 90 -17.70 46.61 22.26
N ARG A 91 -17.14 47.11 23.37
CA ARG A 91 -17.88 47.41 24.63
C ARG A 91 -17.10 48.49 25.41
N GLU A 92 -17.33 49.74 25.03
CA GLU A 92 -17.34 50.86 25.96
C GLU A 92 -18.80 51.14 26.33
#